data_AF-A0AAX0L8D3-F1
#
_entry.id   AF-A0AAX0L8D3-F1
#
_cell.length_a   1.000
_cell.length_b   1.000
_cell.length_c   1.000
_cell.angle_alpha   90.00
_cell.angle_beta   90.00
_cell.angle_gamma   90.00
#
_symmetry.space_group_name_H-M   'P 1'
#
loop_
_entity.id
_entity.type
_entity.pdbx_description
1 polymer ?
#
loop_
_entity_poly.entity_id
_entity_poly.type
_entity_poly.pdbx_seq_one_letter_code
_entity_poly.pdbx_strand_id
1 'polypeptide(L)'
;MFKFLFVYIFSVLLICFFMQDPLSMYLEQKYNSDFGIKKLKEIKIANKGIEFYDFLKFKFAGQEKYKPQEEYIPEPIKITNIIKQEITKNQKQKSDQNKTKIVVKKAKQIRLKAGDEILFIGDSIMQNIAIGSRKLFAKNGIKIIDISKHSTGLVNKKYYNWEEKTSIALENNNKIKLLIALFGANDSWGRSIRGRYREFNTKEWNDFYKNRISEIYQIAKKHNVEVLWLGVPCMKKDDFNEKMNSLNVLFSNLSKNYNETYLDVKNIICTNEIYTTHLKNDNNETVKIRANDGIHISIAGGRIIAKTIFSKIKIDENSSK
;
A
#
# COMPACT_ATOMS: atom_id res chain seq x y z
N MET A 1 -6.32 42.67 18.38
CA MET A 1 -5.20 41.70 18.50
C MET A 1 -5.47 40.62 19.56
N PHE A 2 -5.83 40.97 20.79
CA PHE A 2 -6.06 39.99 21.88
C PHE A 2 -7.15 38.94 21.57
N LYS A 3 -8.31 39.35 21.03
CA LYS A 3 -9.38 38.43 20.62
C LYS A 3 -8.94 37.42 19.56
N PHE A 4 -8.10 37.85 18.61
CA PHE A 4 -7.57 36.99 17.56
C PHE A 4 -6.58 35.97 18.11
N LEU A 5 -5.65 36.40 18.98
CA LEU A 5 -4.69 35.53 19.63
C LEU A 5 -5.38 34.49 20.53
N PHE A 6 -6.40 34.90 21.28
CA PHE A 6 -7.22 34.01 22.11
C PHE A 6 -7.90 32.93 21.27
N VAL A 7 -8.59 33.30 20.19
CA VAL A 7 -9.26 32.33 19.29
C VAL A 7 -8.25 31.36 18.69
N TYR A 8 -7.09 31.85 18.26
CA TYR A 8 -6.04 30.99 17.71
C TYR A 8 -5.51 29.97 18.73
N ILE A 9 -5.11 30.43 19.92
CA ILE A 9 -4.61 29.56 20.99
C ILE A 9 -5.69 28.55 21.40
N PHE A 10 -6.93 29.01 21.58
CA PHE A 10 -8.05 28.14 21.92
C PHE A 10 -8.29 27.08 20.85
N SER A 11 -8.22 27.45 19.56
CA SER A 11 -8.38 26.50 18.45
C SER A 11 -7.28 25.44 18.43
N VAL A 12 -6.02 25.84 18.66
CA VAL A 12 -4.89 24.90 18.76
C VAL A 12 -5.07 23.97 19.94
N LEU A 13 -5.47 24.48 21.11
CA LEU A 13 -5.75 23.66 22.29
C LEU A 13 -6.90 22.66 22.02
N LEU A 14 -7.95 23.08 21.31
CA LEU A 14 -9.08 22.23 20.94
C LEU A 14 -8.64 21.11 20.00
N ILE A 15 -7.80 21.42 19.00
CA ILE A 15 -7.22 20.42 18.08
C ILE A 15 -6.34 19.44 18.87
N CYS A 16 -5.45 19.94 19.73
CA CYS A 16 -4.63 19.09 20.58
C CYS A 16 -5.47 18.21 21.52
N PHE A 17 -6.60 18.73 22.03
CA PHE A 17 -7.51 18.01 22.91
C PHE A 17 -8.27 16.87 22.19
N PHE A 18 -8.75 17.09 20.97
CA PHE A 18 -9.49 16.06 20.23
C PHE A 18 -8.58 15.11 19.43
N MET A 19 -7.48 15.62 18.88
CA MET A 19 -6.59 14.86 18.00
C MET A 19 -5.37 14.28 18.73
N GLN A 20 -5.46 14.03 20.04
CA GLN A 20 -4.33 13.53 20.85
C GLN A 20 -3.67 12.29 20.22
N ASP A 21 -4.48 11.33 19.76
CA ASP A 21 -3.97 10.11 19.13
C ASP A 21 -3.38 10.34 17.74
N PRO A 22 -4.12 10.89 16.76
CA PRO A 22 -3.55 11.21 15.46
C PRO A 22 -2.29 12.09 15.54
N LEU A 23 -2.27 13.05 16.46
CA LEU A 23 -1.16 13.99 16.65
C LEU A 23 0.05 13.29 17.30
N SER A 24 -0.15 12.55 18.39
CA SER A 24 0.90 11.74 19.01
C SER A 24 1.52 10.79 18.00
N MET A 25 0.69 10.13 17.20
CA MET A 25 1.16 9.17 16.21
C MET A 25 1.87 9.85 15.03
N TYR A 26 1.36 10.97 14.52
CA TYR A 26 2.04 11.76 13.49
C TYR A 26 3.41 12.26 13.99
N LEU A 27 3.49 12.76 15.22
CA LEU A 27 4.72 13.28 15.79
C LEU A 27 5.74 12.17 16.07
N GLU A 28 5.29 11.03 16.60
CA GLU A 28 6.14 9.84 16.75
C GLU A 28 6.65 9.34 15.40
N GLN A 29 5.80 9.33 14.39
CA GLN A 29 6.17 8.90 13.05
C GLN A 29 7.16 9.87 12.38
N LYS A 30 6.97 11.17 12.56
CA LYS A 30 7.79 12.20 11.91
C LYS A 30 9.11 12.47 12.63
N TYR A 31 9.11 12.46 13.96
CA TYR A 31 10.23 12.89 14.80
C TYR A 31 10.79 11.76 15.66
N ASN A 32 10.24 10.55 15.60
CA ASN A 32 10.71 9.35 16.32
C ASN A 32 10.90 9.56 17.83
N SER A 33 10.11 10.45 18.41
CA SER A 33 10.18 10.82 19.82
C SER A 33 8.78 10.78 20.42
N ASP A 34 8.66 10.26 21.63
CA ASP A 34 7.44 10.41 22.43
C ASP A 34 7.44 11.81 23.04
N PHE A 35 6.54 12.67 22.56
CA PHE A 35 6.37 14.03 23.07
C PHE A 35 5.57 14.08 24.38
N GLY A 36 5.34 12.93 25.03
CA GLY A 36 4.58 12.83 26.26
C GLY A 36 3.07 13.01 26.07
N ILE A 37 2.58 13.10 24.83
CA ILE A 37 1.15 13.24 24.52
C ILE A 37 0.38 12.01 25.00
N LYS A 38 1.00 10.82 24.97
CA LYS A 38 0.41 9.61 25.54
C LYS A 38 0.11 9.73 27.03
N LYS A 39 0.93 10.46 27.79
CA LYS A 39 0.71 10.70 29.23
C LYS A 39 -0.51 11.59 29.47
N LEU A 40 -0.89 12.44 28.52
CA LEU A 40 -2.11 13.24 28.64
C LEU A 40 -3.37 12.37 28.73
N LYS A 41 -3.34 11.14 28.19
CA LYS A 41 -4.43 10.16 28.32
C LYS A 41 -4.66 9.69 29.75
N GLU A 42 -3.69 9.84 30.64
CA GLU A 42 -3.88 9.50 32.06
C GLU A 42 -4.78 10.54 32.76
N ILE A 43 -4.95 11.72 32.15
CA ILE A 43 -5.81 12.78 32.66
C ILE A 43 -7.26 12.50 32.22
N LYS A 44 -8.16 12.25 33.18
CA LYS A 44 -9.59 11.93 32.94
C LYS A 44 -10.30 12.89 31.97
N ILE A 45 -9.99 14.19 32.03
CA ILE A 45 -10.62 15.20 31.17
C ILE A 45 -10.14 15.05 29.72
N ALA A 46 -8.87 14.72 29.50
CA ALA A 46 -8.29 14.54 28.17
C ALA A 46 -8.91 13.33 27.44
N ASN A 47 -9.29 12.27 28.17
CA ASN A 47 -9.95 11.10 27.58
C ASN A 47 -11.33 11.42 26.99
N LYS A 48 -12.06 12.39 27.53
CA LYS A 48 -13.33 12.83 26.94
C LYS A 48 -13.16 13.37 25.51
N GLY A 49 -12.02 14.00 25.23
CA GLY A 49 -11.67 14.46 23.88
C GLY A 49 -11.50 13.30 22.91
N ILE A 50 -10.79 12.25 23.33
CA ILE A 50 -10.60 11.03 22.55
C ILE A 50 -11.94 10.32 22.31
N GLU A 51 -12.75 10.13 23.36
CA GLU A 51 -14.07 9.51 23.26
C GLU A 51 -15.00 10.27 22.31
N PHE A 52 -14.99 11.60 22.37
CA PHE A 52 -15.78 12.43 21.46
C PHE A 52 -15.25 12.35 20.02
N TYR A 53 -13.94 12.38 19.83
CA TYR A 53 -13.32 12.18 18.52
C TYR A 53 -13.67 10.81 17.93
N ASP A 54 -13.59 9.75 18.72
CA ASP A 54 -13.96 8.39 18.33
C ASP A 54 -15.46 8.27 18.05
N PHE A 55 -16.31 8.93 18.84
CA PHE A 55 -17.75 9.02 18.57
C PHE A 55 -18.04 9.72 17.24
N LEU A 56 -17.40 10.86 16.97
CA LEU A 56 -17.54 11.56 15.69
C LEU A 56 -17.04 10.69 14.53
N LYS A 57 -15.88 10.04 14.69
CA LYS A 57 -15.33 9.13 13.70
C LYS A 57 -16.23 7.91 13.46
N PHE A 58 -16.83 7.35 14.51
CA PHE A 58 -17.81 6.28 14.36
C PHE A 58 -19.06 6.77 13.63
N LYS A 59 -19.62 7.90 14.05
CA LYS A 59 -20.87 8.47 13.51
C LYS A 59 -20.73 8.95 12.06
N PHE A 60 -19.58 9.49 11.69
CA PHE A 60 -19.36 10.15 10.39
C PHE A 60 -18.40 9.39 9.45
N ALA A 61 -17.58 8.46 9.96
CA ALA A 61 -16.60 7.71 9.17
C ALA A 61 -16.70 6.17 9.31
N GLY A 62 -17.60 5.65 10.16
CA GLY A 62 -18.05 4.26 10.19
C GLY A 62 -16.98 3.17 10.14
N GLN A 63 -16.11 3.02 11.16
CA GLN A 63 -15.30 1.79 11.39
C GLN A 63 -14.88 1.59 12.88
N GLU A 64 -14.60 0.31 13.23
CA GLU A 64 -14.47 -0.34 14.55
C GLU A 64 -13.44 0.18 15.58
N LYS A 65 -13.70 -0.17 16.85
CA LYS A 65 -12.88 0.05 18.06
C LYS A 65 -11.45 -0.51 17.94
N TYR A 66 -10.47 0.34 18.24
CA TYR A 66 -9.05 -0.02 18.39
C TYR A 66 -8.82 -0.81 19.69
N LYS A 67 -8.12 -1.95 19.62
CA LYS A 67 -7.48 -2.63 20.77
C LYS A 67 -5.97 -2.69 20.50
N PRO A 68 -5.10 -2.23 21.41
CA PRO A 68 -3.66 -2.38 21.25
C PRO A 68 -3.28 -3.85 21.40
N GLN A 69 -2.67 -4.43 20.37
CA GLN A 69 -1.98 -5.72 20.44
C GLN A 69 -0.50 -5.50 20.77
N GLU A 70 0.07 -6.34 21.63
CA GLU A 70 1.49 -6.39 21.95
C GLU A 70 2.32 -6.75 20.71
N GLU A 71 3.49 -6.12 20.59
CA GLU A 71 4.38 -6.22 19.44
C GLU A 71 5.04 -7.61 19.38
N TYR A 72 4.48 -8.52 18.57
CA TYR A 72 5.18 -9.74 18.19
C TYR A 72 6.35 -9.35 17.26
N ILE A 73 7.57 -9.52 17.76
CA ILE A 73 8.81 -9.40 16.98
C ILE A 73 9.14 -10.82 16.48
N PRO A 74 8.80 -11.19 15.23
CA PRO A 74 9.24 -12.47 14.72
C PRO A 74 10.78 -12.49 14.68
N GLU A 75 11.36 -13.58 15.14
CA GLU A 75 12.77 -13.88 14.88
C GLU A 75 13.05 -13.73 13.37
N PRO A 76 14.25 -13.29 12.98
CA PRO A 76 14.62 -13.25 11.57
C PRO A 76 14.40 -14.65 10.97
N ILE A 77 13.43 -14.75 10.07
CA ILE A 77 13.21 -15.95 9.26
C ILE A 77 14.56 -16.30 8.64
N LYS A 78 15.08 -17.51 8.92
CA LYS A 78 16.34 -18.03 8.35
C LYS A 78 16.15 -18.27 6.85
N ILE A 79 16.10 -17.18 6.07
CA ILE A 79 16.05 -17.16 4.60
C ILE A 79 17.31 -17.84 4.00
N THR A 80 18.34 -18.06 4.80
CA THR A 80 19.63 -18.64 4.41
C THR A 80 19.54 -20.08 3.90
N ASN A 81 18.58 -20.89 4.33
CA ASN A 81 18.54 -22.31 3.95
C ASN A 81 17.79 -22.57 2.64
N ILE A 82 16.76 -21.78 2.33
CA ILE A 82 16.01 -21.89 1.07
C ILE A 82 16.87 -21.40 -0.09
N ILE A 83 17.57 -20.27 0.10
CA ILE A 83 18.48 -19.71 -0.91
C ILE A 83 19.72 -20.62 -1.11
N LYS A 84 20.29 -21.21 -0.06
CA LYS A 84 21.41 -22.16 -0.22
C LYS A 84 20.98 -23.42 -0.98
N GLN A 85 19.81 -23.99 -0.68
CA GLN A 85 19.35 -25.20 -1.37
C GLN A 85 19.03 -24.97 -2.85
N GLU A 86 18.52 -23.79 -3.23
CA GLU A 86 18.29 -23.43 -4.63
C GLU A 86 19.58 -23.07 -5.38
N ILE A 87 20.56 -22.44 -4.73
CA ILE A 87 21.87 -22.14 -5.34
C ILE A 87 22.69 -23.43 -5.54
N THR A 88 22.70 -24.35 -4.58
CA THR A 88 23.45 -25.61 -4.71
C THR A 88 22.80 -26.56 -5.73
N LYS A 89 21.46 -26.54 -5.90
CA LYS A 89 20.80 -27.25 -7.01
C LYS A 89 21.10 -26.63 -8.37
N ASN A 90 21.11 -25.29 -8.49
CA ASN A 90 21.42 -24.61 -9.75
C ASN A 90 22.91 -24.65 -10.15
N GLN A 91 23.82 -24.89 -9.20
CA GLN A 91 25.25 -25.04 -9.49
C GLN A 91 25.65 -26.46 -9.90
N LYS A 92 24.85 -27.50 -9.57
CA LYS A 92 25.09 -28.88 -10.03
C LYS A 92 24.53 -29.20 -11.42
N GLN A 93 23.82 -28.27 -12.05
CA GLN A 93 23.20 -28.44 -13.38
C GLN A 93 23.89 -27.62 -14.49
N LYS A 94 25.08 -27.05 -14.21
CA LYS A 94 25.79 -26.14 -15.12
C LYS A 94 27.10 -26.69 -15.69
N SER A 95 27.20 -28.00 -15.86
CA SER A 95 28.24 -28.66 -16.65
C SER A 95 27.60 -29.62 -17.65
N ASP A 96 26.81 -29.07 -18.56
CA ASP A 96 26.47 -29.67 -19.86
C ASP A 96 25.81 -28.58 -20.71
N GLN A 97 26.64 -27.73 -21.31
CA GLN A 97 26.19 -26.90 -22.42
C GLN A 97 26.17 -27.77 -23.67
N ASN A 98 24.99 -28.05 -24.23
CA ASN A 98 24.73 -27.83 -25.67
C ASN A 98 23.27 -28.13 -26.05
N LYS A 99 22.69 -27.17 -26.80
CA LYS A 99 21.35 -27.18 -27.43
C LYS A 99 20.15 -27.20 -26.46
N THR A 100 19.70 -26.02 -26.06
CA THR A 100 18.30 -25.86 -25.61
C THR A 100 17.74 -24.56 -26.13
N LYS A 101 16.62 -24.66 -26.86
CA LYS A 101 15.78 -23.54 -27.30
C LYS A 101 15.65 -22.54 -26.16
N ILE A 102 15.83 -21.25 -26.46
CA ILE A 102 15.44 -20.15 -25.57
C ILE A 102 13.93 -20.27 -25.36
N VAL A 103 13.52 -20.97 -24.31
CA VAL A 103 12.14 -20.92 -23.82
C VAL A 103 12.03 -19.59 -23.09
N VAL A 104 11.63 -18.55 -23.83
CA VAL A 104 11.15 -17.31 -23.23
C VAL A 104 10.02 -17.70 -22.28
N LYS A 105 10.28 -17.67 -20.97
CA LYS A 105 9.27 -17.95 -19.94
C LYS A 105 8.20 -16.86 -20.10
N LYS A 106 7.08 -17.20 -20.74
CA LYS A 106 5.94 -16.31 -20.98
C LYS A 106 5.53 -15.68 -19.64
N ALA A 107 5.34 -14.37 -19.61
CA ALA A 107 4.91 -13.67 -18.40
C ALA A 107 3.63 -14.32 -17.85
N LYS A 108 3.60 -14.55 -16.52
CA LYS A 108 2.42 -15.07 -15.82
C LYS A 108 1.25 -14.13 -16.12
N GLN A 109 0.22 -14.65 -16.80
CA GLN A 109 -0.97 -13.88 -17.14
C GLN A 109 -2.01 -14.10 -16.03
N ILE A 110 -2.46 -13.00 -15.41
CA ILE A 110 -3.49 -13.05 -14.38
C ILE A 110 -4.80 -13.50 -15.02
N ARG A 111 -5.48 -14.48 -14.41
CA ARG A 111 -6.74 -15.04 -14.91
C ARG A 111 -7.82 -14.97 -13.85
N LEU A 112 -8.97 -14.42 -14.24
CA LEU A 112 -10.17 -14.37 -13.41
C LEU A 112 -11.36 -14.90 -14.23
N LYS A 113 -12.45 -15.24 -13.55
CA LYS A 113 -13.74 -15.56 -14.17
C LYS A 113 -14.86 -14.75 -13.55
N ALA A 114 -16.00 -14.63 -14.24
CA ALA A 114 -17.17 -13.99 -13.67
C ALA A 114 -17.56 -14.64 -12.33
N GLY A 115 -17.80 -13.81 -11.31
CA GLY A 115 -18.05 -14.22 -9.93
C GLY A 115 -16.82 -14.20 -9.02
N ASP A 116 -15.60 -14.11 -9.59
CA ASP A 116 -14.40 -13.83 -8.80
C ASP A 116 -14.40 -12.38 -8.28
N GLU A 117 -13.67 -12.17 -7.20
CA GLU A 117 -13.51 -10.87 -6.56
C GLU A 117 -12.03 -10.45 -6.52
N ILE A 118 -11.81 -9.13 -6.49
CA ILE A 118 -10.49 -8.52 -6.38
C ILE A 118 -10.41 -7.71 -5.09
N LEU A 119 -9.39 -7.95 -4.28
CA LEU A 119 -9.09 -7.17 -3.09
C LEU A 119 -8.13 -6.04 -3.42
N PHE A 120 -8.52 -4.81 -3.17
CA PHE A 120 -7.68 -3.62 -3.27
C PHE A 120 -7.22 -3.24 -1.86
N ILE A 121 -5.90 -3.27 -1.65
CA ILE A 121 -5.25 -2.81 -0.41
C ILE A 121 -4.30 -1.67 -0.75
N GLY A 122 -4.19 -0.69 0.14
CA GLY A 122 -3.30 0.43 -0.14
C GLY A 122 -3.55 1.67 0.70
N ASP A 123 -2.71 2.66 0.48
CA ASP A 123 -2.84 3.98 1.08
C ASP A 123 -3.87 4.86 0.34
N SER A 124 -3.81 6.17 0.57
CA SER A 124 -4.73 7.15 -0.04
C SER A 124 -4.69 7.20 -1.56
N ILE A 125 -3.60 6.78 -2.19
CA ILE A 125 -3.49 6.75 -3.65
C ILE A 125 -4.35 5.62 -4.23
N MET A 126 -4.43 4.49 -3.54
CA MET A 126 -5.20 3.31 -4.00
C MET A 126 -6.70 3.61 -4.14
N GLN A 127 -7.27 4.43 -3.25
CA GLN A 127 -8.71 4.68 -3.19
C GLN A 127 -9.29 5.17 -4.52
N ASN A 128 -8.62 6.13 -5.18
CA ASN A 128 -9.12 6.63 -6.45
C ASN A 128 -8.91 5.64 -7.60
N ILE A 129 -7.93 4.74 -7.52
CA ILE A 129 -7.77 3.62 -8.45
C ILE A 129 -8.90 2.60 -8.25
N ALA A 130 -9.21 2.24 -7.01
CA ALA A 130 -10.30 1.34 -6.66
C ALA A 130 -11.65 1.90 -7.13
N ILE A 131 -11.95 3.17 -6.83
CA ILE A 131 -13.15 3.88 -7.33
C ILE A 131 -13.19 3.86 -8.86
N GLY A 132 -12.07 4.18 -9.52
CA GLY A 132 -11.98 4.18 -10.98
C GLY A 132 -12.20 2.79 -11.61
N SER A 133 -11.90 1.73 -10.87
CA SER A 133 -12.02 0.34 -11.32
C SER A 133 -13.45 -0.22 -11.22
N ARG A 134 -14.26 0.24 -10.25
CA ARG A 134 -15.58 -0.36 -9.94
C ARG A 134 -16.47 -0.63 -11.15
N LYS A 135 -16.73 0.40 -11.97
CA LYS A 135 -17.63 0.27 -13.14
C LYS A 135 -17.09 -0.71 -14.18
N LEU A 136 -15.79 -0.69 -14.43
CA LEU A 136 -15.14 -1.51 -15.46
C LEU A 136 -15.19 -3.00 -15.08
N PHE A 137 -14.79 -3.33 -13.85
CA PHE A 137 -14.79 -4.71 -13.38
C PHE A 137 -16.20 -5.26 -13.16
N ALA A 138 -17.13 -4.47 -12.61
CA ALA A 138 -18.51 -4.89 -12.42
C ALA A 138 -19.22 -5.25 -13.74
N LYS A 139 -18.94 -4.51 -14.82
CA LYS A 139 -19.47 -4.82 -16.17
C LYS A 139 -19.04 -6.21 -16.66
N ASN A 140 -17.93 -6.74 -16.15
CA ASN A 140 -17.38 -8.04 -16.52
C ASN A 140 -17.62 -9.10 -15.43
N GLY A 141 -18.58 -8.88 -14.53
CA GLY A 141 -18.95 -9.85 -13.50
C GLY A 141 -17.90 -10.01 -12.38
N ILE A 142 -16.96 -9.07 -12.26
CA ILE A 142 -15.92 -9.08 -11.22
C ILE A 142 -16.25 -8.04 -10.16
N LYS A 143 -16.34 -8.46 -8.90
CA LYS A 143 -16.57 -7.54 -7.78
C LYS A 143 -15.24 -7.05 -7.21
N ILE A 144 -15.21 -5.78 -6.82
CA ILE A 144 -14.08 -5.17 -6.12
C ILE A 144 -14.41 -5.03 -4.64
N ILE A 145 -13.48 -5.47 -3.80
CA ILE A 145 -13.45 -5.17 -2.38
C ILE A 145 -12.33 -4.19 -2.15
N ASP A 146 -12.66 -2.99 -1.69
CA ASP A 146 -11.70 -1.94 -1.40
C ASP A 146 -11.61 -1.73 0.11
N ILE A 147 -10.45 -2.07 0.68
CA ILE A 147 -10.14 -1.81 2.09
C ILE A 147 -9.01 -0.79 2.25
N SER A 148 -8.68 -0.04 1.18
CA SER A 148 -7.64 0.98 1.21
C SER A 148 -7.94 2.09 2.23
N LYS A 149 -6.88 2.61 2.86
CA LYS A 149 -7.00 3.51 4.00
C LYS A 149 -6.02 4.67 3.93
N HIS A 150 -6.57 5.89 3.97
CA HIS A 150 -5.82 7.13 4.06
C HIS A 150 -4.79 7.11 5.20
N SER A 151 -3.66 7.77 4.97
CA SER A 151 -2.60 8.02 5.96
C SER A 151 -1.99 6.75 6.59
N THR A 152 -2.13 5.59 5.94
CA THR A 152 -1.49 4.33 6.36
C THR A 152 -0.35 3.95 5.43
N GLY A 153 0.51 3.04 5.91
CA GLY A 153 1.64 2.48 5.18
C GLY A 153 2.09 1.18 5.84
N LEU A 154 3.08 0.50 5.28
CA LEU A 154 3.61 -0.78 5.77
C LEU A 154 4.60 -0.64 6.93
N VAL A 155 5.16 0.54 7.15
CA VAL A 155 6.17 0.79 8.20
C VAL A 155 5.56 0.65 9.61
N ASN A 156 4.40 1.28 9.86
CA ASN A 156 3.83 1.41 11.21
C ASN A 156 2.65 0.46 11.47
N LYS A 157 2.94 -0.82 11.73
CA LYS A 157 1.93 -1.84 12.08
C LYS A 157 1.11 -1.48 13.33
N LYS A 158 1.69 -0.75 14.30
CA LYS A 158 0.98 -0.33 15.51
C LYS A 158 -0.15 0.66 15.20
N TYR A 159 0.02 1.48 14.16
CA TYR A 159 -1.03 2.35 13.65
C TYR A 159 -2.06 1.59 12.84
N TYR A 160 -1.57 0.80 11.87
CA TYR A 160 -2.44 0.01 11.02
C TYR A 160 -1.71 -1.23 10.50
N ASN A 161 -2.22 -2.40 10.86
CA ASN A 161 -1.60 -3.66 10.50
C ASN A 161 -2.15 -4.22 9.17
N TRP A 162 -1.49 -3.88 8.06
CA TRP A 162 -1.89 -4.37 6.74
C TRP A 162 -1.79 -5.89 6.56
N GLU A 163 -0.87 -6.54 7.26
CA GLU A 163 -0.77 -8.00 7.28
C GLU A 163 -2.06 -8.62 7.83
N GLU A 164 -2.43 -8.23 9.05
CA GLU A 164 -3.65 -8.71 9.72
C GLU A 164 -4.90 -8.41 8.89
N LYS A 165 -5.06 -7.16 8.40
CA LYS A 165 -6.23 -6.77 7.62
C LYS A 165 -6.33 -7.53 6.30
N THR A 166 -5.20 -7.84 5.68
CA THR A 166 -5.17 -8.68 4.47
C THR A 166 -5.55 -10.12 4.79
N SER A 167 -5.01 -10.71 5.87
CA SER A 167 -5.35 -12.07 6.30
C SER A 167 -6.86 -12.21 6.54
N ILE A 168 -7.43 -11.30 7.34
CA ILE A 168 -8.86 -11.29 7.67
C ILE A 168 -9.72 -11.20 6.40
N ALA A 169 -9.35 -10.33 5.46
CA ALA A 169 -10.09 -10.17 4.22
C ALA A 169 -10.09 -11.45 3.36
N LEU A 170 -8.94 -12.14 3.25
CA LEU A 170 -8.80 -13.37 2.46
C LEU A 170 -9.37 -14.61 3.17
N GLU A 171 -9.37 -14.64 4.51
CA GLU A 171 -10.01 -15.68 5.31
C GLU A 171 -11.54 -15.62 5.19
N ASN A 172 -12.11 -14.41 5.24
CA ASN A 172 -13.56 -14.22 5.21
C ASN A 172 -14.17 -14.32 3.80
N ASN A 173 -13.35 -14.35 2.74
CA ASN A 173 -13.85 -14.37 1.38
C ASN A 173 -12.96 -15.15 0.41
N ASN A 174 -13.33 -16.41 0.20
CA ASN A 174 -12.65 -17.32 -0.74
C ASN A 174 -12.87 -17.01 -2.22
N LYS A 175 -13.77 -16.06 -2.57
CA LYS A 175 -13.97 -15.60 -3.95
C LYS A 175 -12.93 -14.59 -4.39
N ILE A 176 -12.15 -14.03 -3.46
CA ILE A 176 -11.01 -13.19 -3.81
C ILE A 176 -9.97 -14.07 -4.50
N LYS A 177 -9.63 -13.74 -5.75
CA LYS A 177 -8.61 -14.46 -6.54
C LYS A 177 -7.43 -13.58 -6.95
N LEU A 178 -7.58 -12.27 -6.83
CA LEU A 178 -6.52 -11.30 -7.06
C LEU A 178 -6.48 -10.28 -5.92
N LEU A 179 -5.28 -10.00 -5.45
CA LEU A 179 -4.97 -8.89 -4.56
C LEU A 179 -4.19 -7.84 -5.35
N ILE A 180 -4.67 -6.60 -5.34
CA ILE A 180 -4.00 -5.44 -5.91
C ILE A 180 -3.51 -4.55 -4.76
N ALA A 181 -2.21 -4.29 -4.72
CA ALA A 181 -1.56 -3.54 -3.64
C ALA A 181 -0.91 -2.25 -4.16
N LEU A 182 -1.02 -1.15 -3.41
CA LEU A 182 -0.28 0.09 -3.65
C LEU A 182 0.03 0.77 -2.31
N PHE A 183 1.32 0.87 -1.98
CA PHE A 183 1.83 1.51 -0.79
C PHE A 183 3.06 2.33 -1.11
N GLY A 184 3.36 3.33 -0.27
CA GLY A 184 4.67 3.96 -0.23
C GLY A 184 4.64 5.46 0.06
N ALA A 185 3.53 6.13 -0.26
CA ALA A 185 3.41 7.57 -0.04
C ALA A 185 3.55 7.95 1.45
N ASN A 186 3.20 7.01 2.33
CA ASN A 186 3.32 7.14 3.78
C ASN A 186 4.35 6.16 4.37
N ASP A 187 5.44 5.85 3.66
CA ASP A 187 6.45 4.92 4.18
C ASP A 187 7.87 5.47 4.11
N SER A 188 8.08 6.65 3.52
CA SER A 188 9.43 7.14 3.15
C SER A 188 10.17 7.92 4.24
N TRP A 189 10.09 7.44 5.48
CA TRP A 189 10.79 7.98 6.66
C TRP A 189 11.56 6.91 7.42
N GLY A 190 12.58 7.35 8.15
CA GLY A 190 13.33 6.47 9.04
C GLY A 190 12.48 5.95 10.20
N ARG A 191 12.94 4.86 10.82
CA ARG A 191 12.26 4.22 11.94
C ARG A 191 13.27 3.51 12.85
N SER A 192 12.92 3.33 14.11
CA SER A 192 13.63 2.43 15.02
C SER A 192 13.43 0.96 14.63
N ILE A 193 14.54 0.26 14.37
CA ILE A 193 14.59 -1.17 14.05
C ILE A 193 15.52 -1.81 15.10
N ARG A 194 14.98 -2.75 15.89
CA ARG A 194 15.70 -3.41 17.01
C ARG A 194 16.35 -2.39 17.96
N GLY A 195 15.56 -1.40 18.38
CA GLY A 195 15.99 -0.37 19.34
C GLY A 195 16.94 0.69 18.79
N ARG A 196 17.28 0.66 17.49
CA ARG A 196 18.18 1.67 16.88
C ARG A 196 17.52 2.35 15.69
N TYR A 197 17.64 3.66 15.62
CA TYR A 197 17.12 4.44 14.49
C TYR A 197 17.86 4.08 13.19
N ARG A 198 17.09 3.88 12.12
CA ARG A 198 17.61 3.67 10.78
C ARG A 198 16.92 4.64 9.84
N GLU A 199 17.73 5.40 9.13
CA GLU A 199 17.24 6.29 8.09
C GLU A 199 16.62 5.49 6.94
N PHE A 200 15.67 6.13 6.26
CA PHE A 200 15.06 5.61 5.06
C PHE A 200 16.14 5.21 4.04
N ASN A 201 15.91 4.12 3.31
CA ASN A 201 16.77 3.60 2.26
C ASN A 201 18.17 3.08 2.69
N THR A 202 18.48 3.05 4.00
CA THR A 202 19.61 2.26 4.51
C THR A 202 19.37 0.76 4.26
N LYS A 203 20.44 -0.04 4.23
CA LYS A 203 20.33 -1.49 3.99
C LYS A 203 19.37 -2.16 4.99
N GLU A 204 19.53 -1.87 6.29
CA GLU A 204 18.68 -2.43 7.34
C GLU A 204 17.22 -1.99 7.21
N TRP A 205 16.97 -0.73 6.82
CA TRP A 205 15.62 -0.23 6.58
C TRP A 205 14.99 -0.94 5.38
N ASN A 206 15.73 -1.11 4.29
CA ASN A 206 15.29 -1.83 3.10
C ASN A 206 14.99 -3.30 3.41
N ASP A 207 15.82 -3.98 4.18
CA ASP A 207 15.59 -5.37 4.58
C ASP A 207 14.35 -5.49 5.49
N PHE A 208 14.15 -4.54 6.42
CA PHE A 208 12.91 -4.45 7.20
C PHE A 208 11.68 -4.26 6.31
N TYR A 209 11.73 -3.32 5.37
CA TYR A 209 10.58 -2.99 4.52
C TYR A 209 10.26 -4.12 3.54
N LYS A 210 11.27 -4.81 2.99
CA LYS A 210 11.09 -6.03 2.19
C LYS A 210 10.37 -7.13 2.96
N ASN A 211 10.61 -7.27 4.27
CA ASN A 211 9.88 -8.22 5.10
C ASN A 211 8.38 -7.84 5.18
N ARG A 212 8.07 -6.55 5.33
CA ARG A 212 6.67 -6.07 5.35
C ARG A 212 5.92 -6.31 4.04
N ILE A 213 6.60 -6.11 2.92
CA ILE A 213 6.06 -6.45 1.59
C ILE A 213 5.88 -7.97 1.47
N SER A 214 6.85 -8.75 1.94
CA SER A 214 6.85 -10.22 1.86
C SER A 214 5.70 -10.86 2.65
N GLU A 215 5.34 -10.31 3.80
CA GLU A 215 4.19 -10.78 4.61
C GLU A 215 2.89 -10.78 3.78
N ILE A 216 2.64 -9.73 3.00
CA ILE A 216 1.47 -9.63 2.11
C ILE A 216 1.50 -10.72 1.03
N TYR A 217 2.64 -10.93 0.37
CA TYR A 217 2.79 -11.99 -0.64
C TYR A 217 2.59 -13.39 -0.04
N GLN A 218 3.09 -13.63 1.18
CA GLN A 218 2.96 -14.91 1.86
C GLN A 218 1.50 -15.21 2.24
N ILE A 219 0.77 -14.21 2.73
CA ILE A 219 -0.66 -14.32 3.00
C ILE A 219 -1.43 -14.63 1.70
N ALA A 220 -1.21 -13.86 0.64
CA ALA A 220 -1.89 -14.09 -0.64
C ALA A 220 -1.60 -15.52 -1.17
N LYS A 221 -0.34 -15.95 -1.13
CA LYS A 221 0.08 -17.30 -1.53
C LYS A 221 -0.61 -18.40 -0.71
N LYS A 222 -0.70 -18.24 0.63
CA LYS A 222 -1.40 -19.19 1.51
C LYS A 222 -2.88 -19.37 1.12
N HIS A 223 -3.51 -18.32 0.59
CA HIS A 223 -4.90 -18.31 0.16
C HIS A 223 -5.10 -18.61 -1.33
N ASN A 224 -4.03 -18.95 -2.07
CA ASN A 224 -4.05 -19.13 -3.53
C ASN A 224 -4.59 -17.91 -4.28
N VAL A 225 -4.19 -16.72 -3.82
CA VAL A 225 -4.55 -15.42 -4.42
C VAL A 225 -3.33 -14.86 -5.14
N GLU A 226 -3.50 -14.48 -6.41
CA GLU A 226 -2.45 -13.81 -7.17
C GLU A 226 -2.24 -12.38 -6.69
N VAL A 227 -1.05 -11.82 -6.89
CA VAL A 227 -0.75 -10.45 -6.49
C VAL A 227 -0.35 -9.61 -7.70
N LEU A 228 -1.01 -8.46 -7.83
CA LEU A 228 -0.60 -7.37 -8.70
C LEU A 228 -0.17 -6.19 -7.84
N TRP A 229 1.14 -5.97 -7.74
CA TRP A 229 1.68 -4.83 -7.01
C TRP A 229 1.84 -3.62 -7.93
N LEU A 230 1.22 -2.52 -7.56
CA LEU A 230 1.30 -1.26 -8.29
C LEU A 230 2.48 -0.44 -7.76
N GLY A 231 3.29 0.07 -8.67
CA GLY A 231 4.27 1.11 -8.35
C GLY A 231 3.58 2.40 -7.91
N VAL A 232 4.24 3.16 -7.07
CA VAL A 232 3.83 4.51 -6.71
C VAL A 232 4.11 5.44 -7.92
N PRO A 233 3.18 6.33 -8.31
CA PRO A 233 3.40 7.22 -9.44
C PRO A 233 4.48 8.27 -9.18
N CYS A 234 4.90 8.97 -10.25
CA CYS A 234 5.77 10.14 -10.15
C CYS A 234 5.15 11.21 -9.23
N MET A 235 5.98 11.88 -8.45
CA MET A 235 5.59 12.94 -7.51
C MET A 235 6.09 14.30 -7.98
N LYS A 236 5.38 15.38 -7.61
CA LYS A 236 5.74 16.74 -8.04
C LYS A 236 7.06 17.24 -7.45
N LYS A 237 7.38 16.84 -6.22
CA LYS A 237 8.63 17.20 -5.55
C LYS A 237 9.68 16.14 -5.82
N ASP A 238 10.85 16.56 -6.28
CA ASP A 238 11.92 15.65 -6.72
C ASP A 238 12.45 14.76 -5.59
N ASP A 239 12.70 15.34 -4.41
CA ASP A 239 13.17 14.61 -3.22
C ASP A 239 12.20 13.50 -2.79
N PHE A 240 10.89 13.77 -2.87
CA PHE A 240 9.87 12.79 -2.58
C PHE A 240 9.73 11.76 -3.71
N ASN A 241 9.86 12.20 -4.96
CA ASN A 241 9.83 11.33 -6.14
C ASN A 241 10.98 10.30 -6.13
N GLU A 242 12.18 10.71 -5.76
CA GLU A 242 13.34 9.82 -5.60
C GLU A 242 13.12 8.73 -4.54
N LYS A 243 12.48 9.10 -3.42
CA LYS A 243 12.08 8.13 -2.39
C LYS A 243 11.07 7.12 -2.95
N MET A 244 10.09 7.58 -3.74
CA MET A 244 9.12 6.67 -4.38
C MET A 244 9.78 5.76 -5.40
N ASN A 245 10.73 6.27 -6.19
CA ASN A 245 11.53 5.47 -7.12
C ASN A 245 12.31 4.38 -6.37
N SER A 246 12.90 4.71 -5.22
CA SER A 246 13.60 3.73 -4.37
C SER A 246 12.67 2.62 -3.88
N LEU A 247 11.45 2.96 -3.45
CA LEU A 247 10.44 1.97 -3.06
C LEU A 247 9.97 1.10 -4.23
N ASN A 248 9.76 1.70 -5.40
CA ASN A 248 9.34 0.99 -6.62
C ASN A 248 10.35 -0.09 -7.06
N VAL A 249 11.65 0.14 -6.85
CA VAL A 249 12.68 -0.88 -7.06
C VAL A 249 12.48 -2.07 -6.13
N LEU A 250 12.14 -1.85 -4.86
CA LEU A 250 11.84 -2.93 -3.90
C LEU A 250 10.59 -3.71 -4.31
N PHE A 251 9.52 -3.01 -4.69
CA PHE A 251 8.27 -3.62 -5.12
C PHE A 251 8.46 -4.51 -6.35
N SER A 252 9.07 -3.96 -7.42
CA SER A 252 9.34 -4.68 -8.66
C SER A 252 10.20 -5.94 -8.43
N ASN A 253 11.29 -5.81 -7.66
CA ASN A 253 12.16 -6.93 -7.34
C ASN A 253 11.45 -8.03 -6.54
N LEU A 254 10.62 -7.66 -5.55
CA LEU A 254 9.88 -8.65 -4.77
C LEU A 254 8.76 -9.32 -5.57
N SER A 255 8.01 -8.58 -6.40
CA SER A 255 7.04 -9.20 -7.31
C SER A 255 7.71 -10.26 -8.18
N LYS A 256 8.89 -9.94 -8.75
CA LYS A 256 9.68 -10.89 -9.54
C LYS A 256 10.10 -12.12 -8.72
N ASN A 257 10.59 -11.92 -7.50
CA ASN A 257 11.03 -13.02 -6.63
C ASN A 257 9.88 -13.95 -6.22
N TYR A 258 8.68 -13.41 -6.01
CA TYR A 258 7.47 -14.19 -5.72
C TYR A 258 6.79 -14.75 -6.99
N ASN A 259 7.33 -14.46 -8.19
CA ASN A 259 6.72 -14.81 -9.47
C ASN A 259 5.28 -14.25 -9.60
N GLU A 260 5.11 -13.01 -9.13
CA GLU A 260 3.89 -12.21 -9.18
C GLU A 260 4.08 -10.98 -10.09
N THR A 261 2.99 -10.27 -10.38
CA THR A 261 3.02 -9.17 -11.37
C THR A 261 3.29 -7.83 -10.69
N TYR A 262 4.22 -7.06 -11.24
CA TYR A 262 4.41 -5.64 -10.93
C TYR A 262 3.89 -4.78 -12.08
N LEU A 263 3.16 -3.71 -11.77
CA LEU A 263 2.74 -2.70 -12.74
C LEU A 263 3.41 -1.36 -12.41
N ASP A 264 4.29 -0.90 -13.30
CA ASP A 264 4.86 0.44 -13.19
C ASP A 264 3.83 1.50 -13.59
N VAL A 265 3.23 2.12 -12.57
CA VAL A 265 2.21 3.17 -12.76
C VAL A 265 2.81 4.43 -13.38
N LYS A 266 4.13 4.65 -13.29
CA LYS A 266 4.77 5.82 -13.93
C LYS A 266 4.54 5.82 -15.43
N ASN A 267 4.61 4.66 -16.07
CA ASN A 267 4.41 4.51 -17.52
C ASN A 267 2.98 4.79 -17.99
N ILE A 268 2.05 5.05 -17.06
CA ILE A 268 0.63 5.26 -17.34
C ILE A 268 0.24 6.72 -17.12
N ILE A 269 0.70 7.32 -16.01
CA ILE A 269 0.22 8.62 -15.55
C ILE A 269 1.31 9.68 -15.41
N CYS A 270 2.52 9.39 -15.89
CA CYS A 270 3.64 10.33 -15.97
C CYS A 270 4.03 10.52 -17.43
N THR A 271 4.56 11.69 -17.76
CA THR A 271 5.04 12.00 -19.12
C THR A 271 6.56 12.04 -19.07
N ASN A 272 7.23 11.17 -19.82
CA ASN A 272 8.69 11.02 -19.78
C ASN A 272 9.21 10.83 -18.33
N GLU A 273 8.50 10.02 -17.54
CA GLU A 273 8.72 9.82 -16.10
C GLU A 273 8.51 11.04 -15.18
N ILE A 274 8.08 12.18 -15.74
CA ILE A 274 7.86 13.43 -15.00
C ILE A 274 6.39 13.56 -14.57
N TYR A 275 6.18 14.16 -13.40
CA TYR A 275 4.87 14.54 -12.90
C TYR A 275 4.11 15.43 -13.87
N THR A 276 2.90 15.00 -14.25
CA THR A 276 1.95 15.81 -15.01
C THR A 276 0.60 15.81 -14.32
N THR A 277 -0.15 16.91 -14.47
CA THR A 277 -1.50 17.05 -13.91
C THR A 277 -2.60 16.62 -14.87
N HIS A 278 -2.30 16.53 -16.17
CA HIS A 278 -3.27 16.27 -17.23
C HIS A 278 -2.75 15.25 -18.24
N LEU A 279 -3.65 14.46 -18.80
CA LEU A 279 -3.41 13.56 -19.93
C LEU A 279 -4.61 13.58 -20.88
N LYS A 280 -4.42 13.07 -22.09
CA LYS A 280 -5.51 12.75 -23.01
C LYS A 280 -6.19 11.45 -22.58
N ASN A 281 -7.51 11.44 -22.53
CA ASN A 281 -8.29 10.21 -22.42
C ASN A 281 -8.48 9.56 -23.80
N ASP A 282 -9.18 8.42 -23.86
CA ASP A 282 -9.48 7.69 -25.10
C ASP A 282 -10.28 8.51 -26.13
N ASN A 283 -11.02 9.53 -25.68
CA ASN A 283 -11.77 10.45 -26.54
C ASN A 283 -10.91 11.64 -27.02
N ASN A 284 -9.60 11.61 -26.76
CA ASN A 284 -8.66 12.70 -27.01
C ASN A 284 -8.98 14.01 -26.25
N GLU A 285 -9.74 13.93 -25.17
CA GLU A 285 -10.06 15.04 -24.28
C GLU A 285 -8.97 15.17 -23.21
N THR A 286 -8.57 16.41 -22.91
CA THR A 286 -7.63 16.67 -21.82
C THR A 286 -8.35 16.53 -20.48
N VAL A 287 -7.94 15.56 -19.67
CA VAL A 287 -8.52 15.30 -18.34
C VAL A 287 -7.48 15.50 -17.25
N LYS A 288 -7.91 16.04 -16.12
CA LYS A 288 -7.07 16.21 -14.93
C LYS A 288 -6.91 14.88 -14.21
N ILE A 289 -5.69 14.34 -14.19
CA ILE A 289 -5.37 13.02 -13.64
C ILE A 289 -4.77 13.05 -12.23
N ARG A 290 -4.38 14.23 -11.73
CA ARG A 290 -3.80 14.42 -10.39
C ARG A 290 -4.58 15.45 -9.57
N ALA A 291 -4.50 15.34 -8.25
CA ALA A 291 -4.86 16.41 -7.35
C ALA A 291 -3.81 17.55 -7.41
N ASN A 292 -4.13 18.70 -6.80
CA ASN A 292 -3.22 19.86 -6.82
C ASN A 292 -2.03 19.75 -5.86
N ASP A 293 -2.04 18.77 -4.95
CA ASP A 293 -1.04 18.59 -3.90
C ASP A 293 0.28 17.96 -4.40
N GLY A 294 0.34 17.51 -5.65
CA GLY A 294 1.53 16.90 -6.21
C GLY A 294 1.73 15.42 -5.85
N ILE A 295 0.75 14.80 -5.17
CA ILE A 295 0.81 13.43 -4.66
C ILE A 295 -0.36 12.62 -5.20
N HIS A 296 -1.61 13.02 -4.91
CA HIS A 296 -2.78 12.17 -5.13
C HIS A 296 -3.20 12.09 -6.61
N ILE A 297 -3.83 10.97 -6.95
CA ILE A 297 -4.43 10.72 -8.25
C ILE A 297 -5.89 11.15 -8.19
N SER A 298 -6.43 11.72 -9.27
CA SER A 298 -7.87 12.01 -9.37
C SER A 298 -8.67 10.73 -9.72
N ILE A 299 -9.99 10.77 -9.63
CA ILE A 299 -10.83 9.66 -10.13
C ILE A 299 -10.58 9.39 -11.62
N ALA A 300 -10.36 10.43 -12.42
CA ALA A 300 -10.05 10.26 -13.85
C ALA A 300 -8.71 9.55 -14.07
N GLY A 301 -7.66 9.92 -13.32
CA GLY A 301 -6.38 9.19 -13.35
C GLY A 301 -6.52 7.74 -12.89
N GLY A 302 -7.31 7.50 -11.84
CA GLY A 302 -7.63 6.15 -11.36
C GLY A 302 -8.32 5.29 -12.42
N ARG A 303 -9.22 5.87 -13.23
CA ARG A 303 -9.85 5.16 -14.37
C ARG A 303 -8.85 4.79 -15.47
N ILE A 304 -7.88 5.65 -15.77
CA ILE A 304 -6.84 5.35 -16.77
C ILE A 304 -5.97 4.18 -16.29
N ILE A 305 -5.56 4.18 -15.02
CA ILE A 305 -4.82 3.08 -14.41
C ILE A 305 -5.66 1.80 -14.39
N ALA A 306 -6.95 1.90 -14.03
CA ALA A 306 -7.86 0.76 -14.00
C ALA A 306 -7.97 0.05 -15.36
N LYS A 307 -7.99 0.80 -16.47
CA LYS A 307 -7.97 0.20 -17.83
C LYS A 307 -6.69 -0.58 -18.10
N THR A 308 -5.55 -0.08 -17.66
CA THR A 308 -4.26 -0.77 -17.81
C THR A 308 -4.19 -2.01 -16.90
N ILE A 309 -4.72 -1.93 -15.68
CA ILE A 309 -4.86 -3.10 -14.80
C ILE A 309 -5.74 -4.15 -15.49
N PHE A 310 -6.91 -3.74 -16.01
CA PHE A 310 -7.85 -4.63 -16.67
C PHE A 310 -7.22 -5.33 -17.89
N SER A 311 -6.43 -4.63 -18.70
CA SER A 311 -5.76 -5.24 -19.87
C SER A 311 -4.69 -6.29 -19.52
N LYS A 312 -4.22 -6.31 -18.26
CA LYS A 312 -3.31 -7.34 -17.75
C LYS A 312 -4.03 -8.60 -17.27
N ILE A 313 -5.35 -8.53 -17.12
CA ILE A 313 -6.19 -9.61 -16.59
C ILE A 313 -6.94 -10.23 -17.76
N LYS A 314 -6.80 -11.55 -17.89
CA LYS A 314 -7.66 -12.32 -18.79
C LYS A 314 -8.90 -12.76 -18.02
N ILE A 315 -10.07 -12.39 -18.50
CA ILE A 315 -11.33 -12.89 -17.98
C ILE A 315 -11.72 -14.10 -18.82
N ASP A 316 -11.66 -15.28 -18.20
CA ASP A 316 -12.10 -16.52 -18.82
C ASP A 316 -13.64 -16.56 -18.77
N GLU A 317 -14.27 -16.80 -19.92
CA GLU A 317 -15.71 -17.01 -20.01
C GLU A 317 -16.06 -18.31 -19.28
N ASN A 318 -17.10 -18.28 -18.44
CA ASN A 318 -17.60 -19.52 -17.84
C ASN A 318 -18.00 -20.46 -18.98
N SER A 319 -17.39 -21.64 -19.04
CA SER A 319 -17.86 -22.70 -19.91
C SER A 319 -19.26 -23.10 -19.41
N SER A 320 -20.29 -22.51 -19.99
CA SER A 320 -21.67 -22.95 -19.83
C SER A 320 -21.71 -24.42 -20.28
N LYS A 321 -21.81 -25.33 -19.31
CA LYS A 321 -22.21 -26.72 -19.55
C LYS A 321 -23.65 -26.89 -19.14
#